data_AF-A0A6V8N120-F1
#
_entry.id   AF-A0A6V8N120-F1
#
_cell.length_a   1.000
_cell.length_b   1.000
_cell.length_c   1.000
_cell.angle_alpha   90.00
_cell.angle_beta   90.00
_cell.angle_gamma   90.00
#
_symmetry.space_group_name_H-M   'P 1'
#
loop_
_entity.id
_entity.type
_entity.pdbx_description
1 polymer ?
#
loop_
_entity_poly.entity_id
_entity_poly.type
_entity_poly.pdbx_seq_one_letter_code
_entity_poly.pdbx_strand_id
1 'polypeptide(L)'
;MEQVMVIPDPSWNELLDRLRALKGAALFLGRSDSGKSTLVRYLTRGLAAERRTVALVDADVGQAFLGLPGCVSRSTFAAPVPEEVRLPWQHLSFLGSVSPAPVLMLLAGETGKMVLASRQEAPVTLIDTTGLVCGPLGVALKLAKIRACRPELVVAISAGSELDPIITAMPETELLRLSPSPNVWRRATTVRTRHRYNKLEAYLRGARETLLATRRLVFLHRGAPVHPLFDMPEAGTVVGLNHQGETRGLGVVTEAHADALTVSTPLRSLRGIDRVIVGDISYKPLL
;
A
#
# COMPACT_ATOMS: atom_id res chain seq x y z
N MET A 1 -0.43 -17.86 -12.41
CA MET A 1 -1.25 -17.06 -11.47
C MET A 1 -2.57 -17.78 -11.37
N GLU A 2 -2.93 -18.35 -10.22
CA GLU A 2 -4.32 -18.76 -10.00
C GLU A 2 -5.16 -17.48 -9.93
N GLN A 3 -6.04 -17.29 -10.93
CA GLN A 3 -7.11 -16.31 -10.84
C GLN A 3 -8.05 -16.81 -9.75
N VAL A 4 -8.05 -16.13 -8.61
CA VAL A 4 -9.06 -16.36 -7.59
C VAL A 4 -10.35 -15.76 -8.15
N MET A 5 -11.29 -16.62 -8.54
CA MET A 5 -12.64 -16.21 -8.96
C MET A 5 -13.28 -15.44 -7.79
N VAL A 6 -13.62 -14.17 -8.03
CA VAL A 6 -14.36 -13.37 -7.06
C VAL A 6 -15.80 -13.83 -7.11
N ILE A 7 -16.31 -14.38 -6.01
CA ILE A 7 -17.72 -14.75 -5.85
C ILE A 7 -18.35 -13.65 -4.99
N PRO A 8 -19.13 -12.72 -5.58
CA PRO A 8 -19.74 -11.63 -4.83
C PRO A 8 -20.76 -12.16 -3.83
N ASP A 9 -20.71 -11.64 -2.61
CA ASP A 9 -21.74 -11.84 -1.60
C ASP A 9 -22.84 -10.77 -1.77
N PRO A 10 -24.13 -11.07 -1.56
CA PRO A 10 -25.20 -10.06 -1.67
C PRO A 10 -24.93 -8.78 -0.85
N SER A 11 -24.31 -8.91 0.32
CA SER A 11 -23.92 -7.77 1.17
C SER A 11 -22.93 -6.81 0.49
N TRP A 12 -22.20 -7.27 -0.53
CA TRP A 12 -21.26 -6.44 -1.29
C TRP A 12 -21.98 -5.50 -2.26
N ASN A 13 -23.14 -5.91 -2.79
CA ASN A 13 -23.95 -5.06 -3.64
C ASN A 13 -24.62 -3.95 -2.83
N GLU A 14 -25.12 -4.26 -1.65
CA GLU A 14 -25.65 -3.25 -0.72
C GLU A 14 -24.58 -2.22 -0.32
N LEU A 15 -23.35 -2.69 -0.05
CA LEU A 15 -22.23 -1.79 0.20
C LEU A 15 -21.88 -0.96 -1.05
N LEU A 16 -21.89 -1.55 -2.24
CA LEU A 16 -21.67 -0.81 -3.48
C LEU A 16 -22.70 0.32 -3.63
N ASP A 17 -23.98 0.04 -3.42
CA ASP A 17 -25.07 1.02 -3.47
C ASP A 17 -24.86 2.15 -2.47
N ARG A 18 -24.47 1.81 -1.23
CA ARG A 18 -24.15 2.81 -0.20
C ARG A 18 -22.96 3.68 -0.60
N LEU A 19 -21.92 3.08 -1.18
CA LEU A 19 -20.73 3.81 -1.65
C LEU A 19 -21.03 4.72 -2.85
N ARG A 20 -22.06 4.45 -3.64
CA ARG A 20 -22.50 5.37 -4.70
C ARG A 20 -23.03 6.70 -4.15
N ALA A 21 -23.63 6.67 -2.96
CA ALA A 21 -24.15 7.87 -2.29
C ALA A 21 -23.10 8.55 -1.39
N LEU A 22 -22.06 7.83 -0.97
CA LEU A 22 -21.01 8.34 -0.10
C LEU A 22 -20.19 9.44 -0.79
N LYS A 23 -19.94 10.53 -0.06
CA LYS A 23 -18.92 11.53 -0.38
C LYS A 23 -17.84 11.48 0.70
N GLY A 24 -16.58 11.40 0.29
CA GLY A 24 -15.43 11.27 1.19
C GLY A 24 -14.72 9.94 1.06
N ALA A 25 -14.48 9.24 2.16
CA ALA A 25 -13.65 8.05 2.22
C ALA A 25 -14.30 6.91 3.02
N ALA A 26 -14.15 5.70 2.51
CA ALA A 26 -14.49 4.45 3.18
C ALA A 26 -13.21 3.69 3.54
N LEU A 27 -12.99 3.45 4.83
CA LEU A 27 -11.81 2.74 5.33
C LEU A 27 -12.14 1.31 5.71
N PHE A 28 -11.41 0.36 5.13
CA PHE A 28 -11.67 -1.06 5.32
C PHE A 28 -10.74 -1.65 6.38
N LEU A 29 -11.33 -2.29 7.39
CA LEU A 29 -10.66 -2.98 8.48
C LEU A 29 -10.95 -4.48 8.43
N GLY A 30 -9.99 -5.27 8.88
CA GLY A 30 -10.12 -6.73 8.98
C GLY A 30 -8.76 -7.38 9.15
N ARG A 31 -8.76 -8.62 9.62
CA ARG A 31 -7.54 -9.43 9.73
C ARG A 31 -6.94 -9.71 8.34
N SER A 32 -5.68 -10.12 8.33
CA SER A 32 -5.09 -10.76 7.15
C SER A 32 -5.97 -11.92 6.70
N ASP A 33 -6.15 -12.05 5.38
CA ASP A 33 -7.04 -13.07 4.78
C ASP A 33 -8.47 -12.99 5.33
N SER A 34 -9.07 -11.81 5.34
CA SER A 34 -10.52 -11.60 5.61
C SER A 34 -11.33 -11.36 4.33
N GLY A 35 -10.67 -11.36 3.16
CA GLY A 35 -11.29 -10.99 1.88
C GLY A 35 -11.31 -9.48 1.59
N LYS A 36 -10.83 -8.64 2.51
CA LYS A 36 -10.85 -7.18 2.39
C LYS A 36 -10.29 -6.63 1.06
N SER A 37 -9.09 -7.02 0.66
CA SER A 37 -8.48 -6.51 -0.58
C SER A 37 -9.24 -7.00 -1.83
N THR A 38 -9.90 -8.17 -1.76
CA THR A 38 -10.79 -8.66 -2.82
C THR A 38 -12.05 -7.81 -2.91
N LEU A 39 -12.68 -7.53 -1.77
CA LEU A 39 -13.85 -6.65 -1.68
C LEU A 39 -13.53 -5.25 -2.21
N VAL A 40 -12.42 -4.64 -1.77
CA VAL A 40 -12.02 -3.30 -2.23
C VAL A 40 -11.82 -3.26 -3.74
N ARG A 41 -11.21 -4.30 -4.34
CA ARG A 41 -11.08 -4.40 -5.81
C ARG A 41 -12.43 -4.48 -6.50
N TYR A 42 -13.32 -5.34 -6.00
CA TYR A 42 -14.69 -5.49 -6.52
C TYR A 42 -15.42 -4.15 -6.51
N LEU A 43 -15.42 -3.46 -5.38
CA LEU A 43 -16.07 -2.15 -5.20
C LEU A 43 -15.45 -1.07 -6.09
N THR A 44 -14.12 -1.05 -6.22
CA THR A 44 -13.42 -0.09 -7.10
C THR A 44 -13.88 -0.27 -8.55
N ARG A 45 -13.93 -1.51 -9.05
CA ARG A 45 -14.40 -1.79 -10.42
C ARG A 45 -15.90 -1.51 -10.59
N GLY A 46 -16.73 -1.87 -9.62
CA GLY A 46 -18.16 -1.60 -9.65
C GLY A 46 -18.47 -0.11 -9.76
N LEU A 47 -17.81 0.72 -8.95
CA LEU A 47 -17.97 2.18 -9.02
C LEU A 47 -17.46 2.75 -10.36
N ALA A 48 -16.28 2.31 -10.81
CA ALA A 48 -15.70 2.77 -12.07
C ALA A 48 -16.49 2.34 -13.32
N ALA A 49 -17.19 1.20 -13.26
CA ALA A 49 -18.00 0.68 -14.37
C ALA A 49 -19.15 1.62 -14.76
N GLU A 50 -19.67 2.38 -13.80
CA GLU A 50 -20.73 3.38 -13.99
C GLU A 50 -20.19 4.76 -14.41
N ARG A 51 -18.90 4.84 -14.78
CA ARG A 51 -18.20 6.11 -15.08
C ARG A 51 -18.21 7.09 -13.91
N ARG A 52 -18.38 6.60 -12.68
CA ARG A 52 -18.17 7.38 -11.47
C ARG A 52 -16.69 7.34 -11.13
N THR A 53 -16.09 8.51 -10.95
CA THR A 53 -14.70 8.57 -10.52
C THR A 53 -14.59 8.04 -9.09
N VAL A 54 -13.73 7.05 -8.89
CA VAL A 54 -13.39 6.49 -7.59
C VAL A 54 -11.89 6.55 -7.39
N ALA A 55 -11.47 7.00 -6.20
CA ALA A 55 -10.09 6.88 -5.78
C ALA A 55 -9.90 5.61 -4.96
N LEU A 56 -8.73 4.99 -5.10
CA LEU A 56 -8.29 3.86 -4.31
C LEU A 56 -6.95 4.21 -3.66
N VAL A 57 -6.87 4.05 -2.35
CA VAL A 57 -5.63 4.09 -1.58
C VAL A 57 -5.37 2.68 -1.05
N ASP A 58 -4.32 2.03 -1.55
CA ASP A 58 -3.84 0.75 -1.03
C ASP A 58 -2.71 1.01 -0.04
N ALA A 59 -3.02 0.82 1.24
CA ALA A 59 -2.12 1.03 2.35
C ALA A 59 -1.81 -0.28 3.10
N ASP A 60 -1.82 -1.41 2.40
CA ASP A 60 -1.26 -2.68 2.88
C ASP A 60 0.18 -2.85 2.39
N VAL A 61 1.15 -2.32 3.13
CA VAL A 61 2.58 -2.43 2.79
C VAL A 61 3.09 -3.88 2.67
N GLY A 62 2.40 -4.84 3.28
CA GLY A 62 2.80 -6.24 3.27
C GLY A 62 2.25 -7.01 2.07
N GLN A 63 1.00 -6.76 1.69
CA GLN A 63 0.29 -7.49 0.63
C GLN A 63 -0.36 -6.56 -0.40
N ALA A 64 0.26 -5.40 -0.65
CA ALA A 64 -0.18 -4.42 -1.64
C ALA A 64 -0.59 -5.11 -2.93
N PHE A 65 -1.75 -4.76 -3.45
CA PHE A 65 -2.26 -5.24 -4.72
C PHE A 65 -2.18 -4.22 -5.83
N LEU A 66 -2.40 -2.94 -5.50
CA LEU A 66 -2.32 -1.83 -6.43
C LEU A 66 -0.85 -1.54 -6.74
N GLY A 67 -0.04 -1.26 -5.71
CA GLY A 67 1.38 -0.92 -5.83
C GLY A 67 2.36 -2.08 -5.59
N LEU A 68 3.56 -1.68 -5.16
CA LEU A 68 4.69 -2.55 -4.87
C LEU A 68 4.79 -2.86 -3.35
N PRO A 69 5.45 -3.97 -2.96
CA PRO A 69 5.69 -4.26 -1.54
C PRO A 69 6.41 -3.11 -0.84
N GLY A 70 6.05 -2.84 0.42
CA GLY A 70 6.61 -1.75 1.21
C GLY A 70 6.09 -0.36 0.84
N CYS A 71 5.12 -0.26 -0.07
CA CYS A 71 4.57 1.02 -0.52
C CYS A 71 3.14 1.24 -0.03
N VAL A 72 2.78 2.50 0.16
CA VAL A 72 1.40 2.98 0.02
C VAL A 72 1.23 3.43 -1.43
N SER A 73 0.10 3.13 -2.04
CA SER A 73 -0.17 3.50 -3.44
C SER A 73 -1.57 4.05 -3.62
N ARG A 74 -1.72 4.89 -4.65
CA ARG A 74 -2.98 5.58 -4.92
C ARG A 74 -3.27 5.66 -6.41
N SER A 75 -4.53 5.58 -6.78
CA SER A 75 -5.02 5.86 -8.14
C SER A 75 -6.46 6.29 -8.17
N THR A 76 -6.82 6.97 -9.26
CA THR A 76 -8.20 7.28 -9.62
C THR A 76 -8.63 6.52 -10.85
N PHE A 77 -9.88 6.06 -10.83
CA PHE A 77 -10.51 5.30 -11.91
C PHE A 77 -11.82 5.99 -12.27
N ALA A 78 -11.92 6.49 -13.50
CA ALA A 78 -13.11 7.15 -14.03
C ALA A 78 -13.79 6.36 -15.17
N ALA A 79 -13.26 5.18 -15.49
CA ALA A 79 -13.75 4.32 -16.55
C ALA A 79 -13.66 2.84 -16.12
N PRO A 80 -14.49 1.96 -16.70
CA PRO A 80 -14.42 0.52 -16.44
C PRO A 80 -13.00 -0.01 -16.65
N VAL A 81 -12.50 -0.81 -15.72
CA VAL A 81 -11.24 -1.55 -15.85
C VAL A 81 -11.58 -3.04 -15.95
N PRO A 82 -11.20 -3.74 -17.04
CA PRO A 82 -11.46 -5.16 -17.19
C PRO A 82 -10.91 -6.00 -16.02
N GLU A 83 -11.54 -7.14 -15.74
CA GLU A 83 -11.22 -7.97 -14.58
C GLU A 83 -9.81 -8.57 -14.68
N GLU A 84 -9.41 -8.93 -15.90
CA GLU A 84 -8.10 -9.44 -16.27
C GLU A 84 -6.97 -8.40 -16.18
N VAL A 85 -7.32 -7.11 -16.24
CA VAL A 85 -6.37 -6.01 -16.15
C VAL A 85 -6.10 -5.69 -14.68
N ARG A 86 -4.82 -5.70 -14.30
CA ARG A 86 -4.41 -5.22 -12.98
C ARG A 86 -4.67 -3.72 -12.89
N LEU A 87 -5.27 -3.29 -11.78
CA LEU A 87 -5.42 -1.87 -11.46
C LEU A 87 -4.01 -1.22 -11.40
N PRO A 88 -3.69 -0.24 -12.26
CA PRO A 88 -2.42 0.48 -12.21
C PRO A 88 -2.38 1.44 -11.01
N TRP A 89 -1.19 1.76 -10.53
CA TRP A 89 -0.98 2.87 -9.59
C TRP A 89 -0.59 4.15 -10.35
N GLN A 90 -0.89 5.32 -9.78
CA GLN A 90 -0.52 6.65 -10.28
C GLN A 90 0.49 7.31 -9.34
N HIS A 91 0.33 7.07 -8.04
CA HIS A 91 1.23 7.57 -7.01
C HIS A 91 1.72 6.42 -6.13
N LEU A 92 2.97 6.56 -5.67
CA LEU A 92 3.66 5.58 -4.86
C LEU A 92 4.45 6.31 -3.76
N SER A 93 4.39 5.78 -2.54
CA SER A 93 5.22 6.22 -1.41
C SER A 93 5.83 4.99 -0.76
N PHE A 94 7.13 4.78 -0.96
CA PHE A 94 7.87 3.68 -0.37
C PHE A 94 8.25 4.00 1.07
N LEU A 95 7.82 3.15 2.00
CA LEU A 95 8.08 3.32 3.43
C LEU A 95 9.28 2.51 3.91
N GLY A 96 9.85 1.67 3.05
CA GLY A 96 11.01 0.86 3.38
C GLY A 96 10.68 -0.48 4.06
N SER A 97 9.44 -0.73 4.50
CA SER A 97 9.13 -1.98 5.22
C SER A 97 7.81 -2.60 4.77
N VAL A 98 7.83 -3.92 4.63
CA VAL A 98 6.66 -4.79 4.42
C VAL A 98 5.95 -5.16 5.74
N SER A 99 6.56 -4.85 6.88
CA SER A 99 5.96 -4.96 8.20
C SER A 99 5.46 -3.58 8.65
N PRO A 100 4.22 -3.45 9.16
CA PRO A 100 3.71 -2.16 9.62
C PRO A 100 4.40 -1.62 10.88
N ALA A 101 4.96 -2.51 11.72
CA ALA A 101 5.51 -2.16 13.03
C ALA A 101 6.62 -1.08 12.99
N PRO A 102 7.71 -1.25 12.21
CA PRO A 102 8.81 -0.28 12.17
C PRO A 102 8.43 1.06 11.53
N VAL A 103 7.32 1.12 10.80
CA VAL A 103 6.90 2.31 10.03
C VAL A 103 5.50 2.78 10.41
N LEU A 104 5.03 2.46 11.62
CA LEU A 104 3.62 2.64 12.01
C LEU A 104 3.11 4.08 11.79
N MET A 105 3.86 5.07 12.28
CA MET A 105 3.48 6.48 12.17
C MET A 105 3.58 7.00 10.73
N LEU A 106 4.63 6.59 10.01
CA LEU A 106 4.80 6.92 8.59
C LEU A 106 3.66 6.35 7.76
N LEU A 107 3.30 5.09 8.00
CA LEU A 107 2.22 4.41 7.31
C LEU A 107 0.88 5.11 7.54
N ALA A 108 0.55 5.48 8.77
CA ALA A 108 -0.66 6.23 9.05
C ALA A 108 -0.67 7.62 8.39
N GLY A 109 0.43 8.37 8.52
CA GLY A 109 0.58 9.71 7.95
C GLY A 109 0.51 9.73 6.42
N GLU A 110 1.25 8.84 5.75
CA GLU A 110 1.27 8.72 4.30
C GLU A 110 -0.09 8.23 3.76
N THR A 111 -0.78 7.33 4.47
CA THR A 111 -2.16 6.97 4.11
C THR A 111 -3.08 8.21 4.15
N GLY A 112 -3.00 9.01 5.23
CA GLY A 112 -3.80 10.24 5.36
C GLY A 112 -3.50 11.26 4.26
N LYS A 113 -2.23 11.46 3.91
CA LYS A 113 -1.83 12.34 2.79
C LYS A 113 -2.41 11.87 1.46
N MET A 114 -2.35 10.58 1.17
CA MET A 114 -2.92 10.03 -0.06
C MET A 114 -4.44 10.17 -0.12
N VAL A 115 -5.13 9.98 1.00
CA VAL A 115 -6.58 10.19 1.10
C VAL A 115 -6.93 11.66 0.89
N LEU A 116 -6.19 12.58 1.51
CA LEU A 116 -6.40 14.01 1.33
C LEU A 116 -6.24 14.44 -0.13
N ALA A 117 -5.19 13.95 -0.82
CA ALA A 117 -5.00 14.20 -2.25
C ALA A 117 -6.16 13.64 -3.08
N SER A 118 -6.62 12.41 -2.79
CA SER A 118 -7.74 11.78 -3.49
C SER A 118 -9.07 12.56 -3.38
N ARG A 119 -9.31 13.28 -2.28
CA ARG A 119 -10.54 14.08 -2.10
C ARG A 119 -10.73 15.16 -3.17
N GLN A 120 -9.65 15.60 -3.83
CA GLN A 120 -9.71 16.57 -4.92
C GLN A 120 -9.97 15.93 -6.30
N GLU A 121 -9.85 14.61 -6.40
CA GLU A 121 -9.87 13.90 -7.69
C GLU A 121 -11.06 12.96 -7.83
N ALA A 122 -11.64 12.49 -6.71
CA ALA A 122 -12.79 11.61 -6.72
C ALA A 122 -13.77 11.95 -5.58
N PRO A 123 -15.09 11.84 -5.83
CA PRO A 123 -16.11 12.00 -4.78
C PRO A 123 -15.99 10.95 -3.67
N VAL A 124 -15.51 9.74 -3.99
CA VAL A 124 -15.35 8.64 -3.03
C VAL A 124 -13.95 8.03 -3.12
N THR A 125 -13.34 7.79 -1.96
CA THR A 125 -12.04 7.12 -1.82
C THR A 125 -12.18 5.82 -1.03
N LEU A 126 -11.80 4.70 -1.62
CA LEU A 126 -11.70 3.42 -0.90
C LEU A 126 -10.30 3.25 -0.34
N ILE A 127 -10.19 2.88 0.94
CA ILE A 127 -8.90 2.74 1.62
C ILE A 127 -8.72 1.29 2.07
N ASP A 128 -7.87 0.54 1.36
CA ASP A 128 -7.44 -0.78 1.81
C ASP A 128 -6.33 -0.65 2.86
N THR A 129 -6.40 -1.46 3.92
CA THR A 129 -5.45 -1.40 5.03
C THR A 129 -4.81 -2.74 5.34
N THR A 130 -3.70 -2.74 6.08
CA THR A 130 -3.01 -3.96 6.54
C THR A 130 -3.90 -4.89 7.36
N GLY A 131 -3.56 -6.17 7.43
CA GLY A 131 -4.26 -7.13 8.30
C GLY A 131 -3.94 -7.05 9.80
N LEU A 132 -3.06 -6.14 10.22
CA LEU A 132 -2.64 -5.98 11.62
C LEU A 132 -3.73 -5.24 12.41
N VAL A 133 -4.56 -6.00 13.12
CA VAL A 133 -5.68 -5.47 13.93
C VAL A 133 -5.64 -5.91 15.40
N CYS A 134 -4.82 -6.91 15.73
CA CYS A 134 -4.71 -7.45 17.09
C CYS A 134 -3.54 -6.84 17.87
N GLY A 135 -3.67 -6.82 19.20
CA GLY A 135 -2.66 -6.32 20.13
C GLY A 135 -2.52 -4.79 20.12
N PRO A 136 -1.73 -4.23 21.07
CA PRO A 136 -1.58 -2.78 21.23
C PRO A 136 -1.13 -2.07 19.95
N LEU A 137 -0.21 -2.70 19.21
CA LEU A 137 0.31 -2.15 17.96
C LEU A 137 -0.76 -2.09 16.86
N GLY A 138 -1.61 -3.13 16.73
CA GLY A 138 -2.71 -3.15 15.76
C GLY A 138 -3.75 -2.09 16.06
N VAL A 139 -4.14 -1.96 17.34
CA VAL A 139 -5.06 -0.92 17.80
C VAL A 139 -4.49 0.47 17.50
N ALA A 140 -3.24 0.73 17.90
CA ALA A 140 -2.57 2.01 17.67
C ALA A 140 -2.49 2.36 16.18
N LEU A 141 -2.09 1.42 15.31
CA LEU A 141 -2.02 1.64 13.87
C LEU A 141 -3.40 1.97 13.26
N LYS A 142 -4.45 1.23 13.63
CA LYS A 142 -5.79 1.46 13.07
C LYS A 142 -6.37 2.78 13.53
N LEU A 143 -6.26 3.12 14.81
CA LEU A 143 -6.71 4.42 15.32
C LEU A 143 -5.92 5.57 14.69
N ALA A 144 -4.61 5.43 14.51
CA ALA A 144 -3.80 6.43 13.81
C ALA A 144 -4.25 6.62 12.35
N LYS A 145 -4.54 5.53 11.63
CA LYS A 145 -5.08 5.59 10.26
C LYS A 145 -6.46 6.25 10.20
N ILE A 146 -7.38 5.87 11.09
CA ILE A 146 -8.72 6.48 11.15
C ILE A 146 -8.60 7.99 11.39
N ARG A 147 -7.77 8.41 12.36
CA ARG A 147 -7.54 9.83 12.64
C ARG A 147 -6.90 10.58 11.47
N ALA A 148 -5.92 9.98 10.80
CA ALA A 148 -5.22 10.60 9.68
C ALA A 148 -6.10 10.71 8.42
N CYS A 149 -6.96 9.71 8.17
CA CYS A 149 -7.80 9.65 6.97
C CYS A 149 -9.15 10.36 7.15
N ARG A 150 -9.63 10.46 8.40
CA ARG A 150 -10.97 10.94 8.77
C ARG A 150 -12.06 10.36 7.85
N PRO A 151 -12.18 9.02 7.77
CA PRO A 151 -13.15 8.41 6.87
C PRO A 151 -14.56 8.71 7.35
N GLU A 152 -15.47 8.88 6.41
CA GLU A 152 -16.90 9.04 6.67
C GLU A 152 -17.55 7.68 6.98
N LEU A 153 -16.98 6.59 6.45
CA LEU A 153 -17.42 5.21 6.71
C LEU A 153 -16.24 4.30 7.07
N VAL A 154 -16.37 3.51 8.13
CA VAL A 154 -15.51 2.38 8.44
C VAL A 154 -16.24 1.08 8.12
N VAL A 155 -15.66 0.26 7.25
CA VAL A 155 -16.16 -1.09 6.92
C VAL A 155 -15.32 -2.12 7.67
N ALA A 156 -15.89 -2.72 8.70
CA ALA A 156 -15.24 -3.69 9.57
C ALA A 156 -15.60 -5.12 9.15
N ILE A 157 -14.61 -5.85 8.62
CA ILE A 157 -14.76 -7.24 8.16
C ILE A 157 -14.17 -8.18 9.22
N SER A 158 -15.02 -8.88 9.96
CA SER A 158 -14.60 -9.72 11.09
C SER A 158 -15.51 -10.92 11.31
N ALA A 159 -14.94 -12.05 11.72
CA ALA A 159 -15.70 -13.24 12.08
C ALA A 159 -16.13 -13.25 13.56
N GLY A 160 -15.50 -12.43 14.40
CA GLY A 160 -15.81 -12.30 15.82
C GLY A 160 -15.47 -10.90 16.36
N SER A 161 -14.97 -10.86 17.60
CA SER A 161 -14.69 -9.64 18.36
C SER A 161 -13.29 -9.05 18.11
N GLU A 162 -12.53 -9.55 17.13
CA GLU A 162 -11.14 -9.15 16.93
C GLU A 162 -10.94 -7.67 16.60
N LEU A 163 -11.99 -6.98 16.13
CA LEU A 163 -11.98 -5.54 15.83
C LEU A 163 -12.56 -4.69 16.95
N ASP A 164 -13.18 -5.30 17.98
CA ASP A 164 -13.87 -4.57 19.04
C ASP A 164 -12.96 -3.58 19.78
N PRO A 165 -11.67 -3.90 20.12
CA PRO A 165 -10.77 -2.93 20.73
C PRO A 165 -10.52 -1.68 19.87
N ILE A 166 -10.60 -1.81 18.54
CA ILE A 166 -10.46 -0.69 17.61
C ILE A 166 -11.77 0.09 17.52
N ILE A 167 -12.88 -0.64 17.32
CA ILE A 167 -14.21 -0.06 17.12
C ILE A 167 -14.66 0.73 18.35
N THR A 168 -14.45 0.19 19.56
CA THR A 168 -14.81 0.86 20.82
C THR A 168 -13.98 2.14 21.06
N ALA A 169 -12.76 2.21 20.51
CA ALA A 169 -11.86 3.34 20.70
C ALA A 169 -11.84 4.33 19.52
N MET A 170 -12.62 4.08 18.46
CA MET A 170 -12.65 4.96 17.29
C MET A 170 -13.49 6.21 17.59
N PRO A 171 -13.17 7.36 16.96
CA PRO A 171 -14.02 8.55 17.05
C PRO A 171 -15.43 8.26 16.50
N GLU A 172 -16.40 9.14 16.75
CA GLU A 172 -17.74 9.05 16.16
C GLU A 172 -17.63 9.03 14.62
N THR A 173 -17.69 7.83 14.05
CA THR A 173 -17.52 7.56 12.63
C THR A 173 -18.48 6.45 12.28
N GLU A 174 -19.16 6.57 11.14
CA GLU A 174 -20.13 5.58 10.71
C GLU A 174 -19.47 4.21 10.56
N LEU A 175 -20.12 3.16 11.05
CA LEU A 175 -19.60 1.80 11.05
C LEU A 175 -20.56 0.87 10.30
N LEU A 176 -20.00 0.08 9.39
CA LEU A 176 -20.65 -1.08 8.81
C LEU A 176 -19.85 -2.33 9.14
N ARG A 177 -20.46 -3.31 9.81
CA ARG A 177 -19.86 -4.64 10.03
C ARG A 177 -20.27 -5.58 8.91
N LEU A 178 -19.31 -6.32 8.36
CA LEU A 178 -19.51 -7.38 7.38
C LEU A 178 -18.88 -8.67 7.88
N SER A 179 -19.52 -9.80 7.56
CA SER A 179 -18.91 -11.11 7.74
C SER A 179 -17.86 -11.36 6.65
N PRO A 180 -16.74 -12.06 6.95
CA PRO A 180 -15.80 -12.49 5.92
C PRO A 180 -16.50 -13.44 4.94
N SER A 181 -16.12 -13.37 3.66
CA SER A 181 -16.64 -14.30 2.66
C SER A 181 -16.26 -15.75 3.01
N PRO A 182 -17.16 -16.73 2.81
CA PRO A 182 -16.86 -18.14 3.05
C PRO A 182 -15.74 -18.69 2.15
N ASN A 183 -15.45 -18.01 1.03
CA ASN A 183 -14.44 -18.41 0.05
C ASN A 183 -13.04 -17.86 0.35
N VAL A 184 -12.82 -17.29 1.54
CA VAL A 184 -11.55 -16.67 1.90
C VAL A 184 -10.50 -17.72 2.23
N TRP A 185 -9.48 -17.81 1.39
CA TRP A 185 -8.34 -18.69 1.59
C TRP A 185 -7.24 -18.03 2.41
N ARG A 186 -6.80 -18.72 3.47
CA ARG A 186 -5.61 -18.31 4.23
C ARG A 186 -4.34 -18.62 3.45
N ARG A 187 -3.51 -17.61 3.22
CA ARG A 187 -2.21 -17.80 2.55
C ARG A 187 -1.13 -18.13 3.58
N ALA A 188 -0.30 -19.12 3.30
CA ALA A 188 0.90 -19.37 4.09
C ALA A 188 1.92 -18.22 3.94
N THR A 189 2.79 -18.03 4.92
CA THR A 189 3.85 -17.00 4.90
C THR A 189 4.77 -17.14 3.69
N THR A 190 5.10 -18.36 3.29
CA THR A 190 5.92 -18.66 2.09
C THR A 190 5.26 -18.14 0.82
N VAL A 191 3.95 -18.34 0.66
CA VAL A 191 3.16 -17.83 -0.47
C VAL A 191 3.18 -16.30 -0.50
N ARG A 192 3.04 -15.65 0.67
CA ARG A 192 3.12 -14.18 0.77
C ARG A 192 4.50 -13.64 0.39
N THR A 193 5.57 -14.31 0.82
CA THR A 193 6.94 -13.93 0.46
C THR A 193 7.19 -14.10 -1.03
N ARG A 194 6.79 -15.24 -1.60
CA ARG A 194 6.91 -15.49 -3.05
C ARG A 194 6.11 -14.48 -3.88
N HIS A 195 4.90 -14.12 -3.45
CA HIS A 195 4.10 -13.10 -4.13
C HIS A 195 4.79 -11.73 -4.14
N ARG A 196 5.38 -11.31 -3.01
CA ARG A 196 6.17 -10.07 -2.93
C ARG A 196 7.39 -10.11 -3.84
N TYR A 197 8.11 -11.23 -3.83
CA TYR A 197 9.26 -11.46 -4.70
C TYR A 197 8.88 -11.32 -6.18
N ASN A 198 7.87 -12.06 -6.63
CA ASN A 198 7.41 -12.05 -8.03
C ASN A 198 6.93 -10.64 -8.46
N LYS A 199 6.36 -9.86 -7.54
CA LYS A 199 5.98 -8.46 -7.82
C LYS A 199 7.20 -7.58 -8.06
N LEU A 200 8.22 -7.67 -7.20
CA LEU A 200 9.46 -6.92 -7.37
C LEU A 200 10.21 -7.36 -8.63
N GLU A 201 10.31 -8.67 -8.87
CA GLU A 201 10.91 -9.22 -10.08
C GLU A 201 10.24 -8.70 -11.37
N ALA A 202 8.90 -8.72 -11.41
CA ALA A 202 8.17 -8.19 -12.55
C ALA A 202 8.40 -6.68 -12.75
N TYR A 203 8.50 -5.91 -11.66
CA TYR A 203 8.77 -4.48 -11.71
C TYR A 203 10.21 -4.17 -12.15
N LEU A 204 11.19 -4.95 -11.68
CA LEU A 204 12.61 -4.77 -11.99
C LEU A 204 13.00 -5.32 -13.37
N ARG A 205 12.06 -5.88 -14.14
CA ARG A 205 12.34 -6.38 -15.48
C ARG A 205 12.85 -5.24 -16.37
N GLY A 206 14.05 -5.42 -16.92
CA GLY A 206 14.70 -4.40 -17.76
C GLY A 206 15.33 -3.25 -16.97
N ALA A 207 15.48 -3.39 -15.64
CA ALA A 207 16.25 -2.47 -14.82
C ALA A 207 17.70 -2.38 -15.31
N ARG A 208 18.27 -1.18 -15.17
CA ARG A 208 19.66 -0.89 -15.53
C ARG A 208 20.37 -0.31 -14.32
N GLU A 209 21.67 -0.57 -14.23
CA GLU A 209 22.50 0.04 -13.21
C GLU A 209 22.69 1.53 -13.49
N THR A 210 22.68 2.29 -12.41
CA THR A 210 22.93 3.72 -12.43
C THR A 210 23.61 4.15 -11.14
N LEU A 211 24.49 5.14 -11.27
CA LEU A 211 25.31 5.65 -10.16
C LEU A 211 24.66 6.89 -9.54
N LEU A 212 24.50 6.87 -8.22
CA LEU A 212 23.98 7.98 -7.43
C LEU A 212 25.10 8.57 -6.58
N ALA A 213 25.39 9.86 -6.75
CA ALA A 213 26.33 10.58 -5.89
C ALA A 213 25.70 10.85 -4.52
N THR A 214 26.19 10.20 -3.47
CA THR A 214 25.56 10.24 -2.12
C THR A 214 25.50 11.65 -1.55
N ARG A 215 26.53 12.48 -1.79
CA ARG A 215 26.63 13.86 -1.28
C ARG A 215 25.51 14.81 -1.74
N ARG A 216 24.77 14.46 -2.79
CA ARG A 216 23.68 15.28 -3.36
C ARG A 216 22.29 14.82 -2.92
N LEU A 217 22.21 13.75 -2.12
CA LEU A 217 20.96 13.06 -1.79
C LEU A 217 20.76 13.01 -0.29
N VAL A 218 19.51 13.14 0.14
CA VAL A 218 19.12 12.87 1.52
C VAL A 218 18.73 11.39 1.64
N PHE A 219 19.37 10.66 2.54
CA PHE A 219 19.04 9.28 2.83
C PHE A 219 18.14 9.20 4.06
N LEU A 220 17.07 8.42 3.95
CA LEU A 220 16.13 8.18 5.05
C LEU A 220 15.98 6.69 5.27
N HIS A 221 16.05 6.25 6.52
CA HIS A 221 15.67 4.91 6.94
C HIS A 221 14.55 5.01 7.97
N ARG A 222 13.39 4.41 7.68
CA ARG A 222 12.18 4.50 8.52
C ARG A 222 11.86 5.95 8.92
N GLY A 223 12.04 6.87 7.97
CA GLY A 223 11.73 8.31 8.12
C GLY A 223 12.78 9.12 8.89
N ALA A 224 13.81 8.49 9.44
CA ALA A 224 14.93 9.16 10.09
C ALA A 224 16.07 9.41 9.08
N PRO A 225 16.73 10.58 9.11
CA PRO A 225 17.95 10.80 8.35
C PRO A 225 19.02 9.78 8.71
N VAL A 226 19.59 9.14 7.68
CA VAL A 226 20.79 8.30 7.80
C VAL A 226 21.87 8.86 6.88
N HIS A 227 23.13 8.60 7.21
CA HIS A 227 24.23 8.99 6.35
C HIS A 227 24.94 7.73 5.84
N PRO A 228 25.07 7.53 4.51
CA PRO A 228 25.64 6.31 3.96
C PRO A 228 27.02 5.99 4.57
N LEU A 229 27.91 6.97 4.77
CA LEU A 229 29.21 6.77 5.44
C LEU A 229 29.19 5.93 6.75
N PHE A 230 28.10 5.98 7.52
CA PHE A 230 28.01 5.24 8.79
C PHE A 230 27.09 4.03 8.72
N ASP A 231 26.16 4.01 7.76
CA ASP A 231 25.15 2.98 7.60
C ASP A 231 24.89 2.75 6.10
N MET A 232 25.81 2.03 5.47
CA MET A 232 25.76 1.72 4.05
C MET A 232 24.75 0.59 3.81
N PRO A 233 23.79 0.75 2.87
CA PRO A 233 22.90 -0.34 2.53
C PRO A 233 23.68 -1.49 1.86
N GLU A 234 23.41 -2.72 2.28
CA GLU A 234 23.99 -3.91 1.67
C GLU A 234 23.48 -4.13 0.24
N ALA A 235 24.27 -4.82 -0.57
CA ALA A 235 23.84 -5.30 -1.89
C ALA A 235 22.57 -6.16 -1.77
N GLY A 236 21.61 -5.90 -2.65
CA GLY A 236 20.28 -6.48 -2.62
C GLY A 236 19.25 -5.66 -1.84
N THR A 237 19.64 -4.61 -1.13
CA THR A 237 18.70 -3.71 -0.43
C THR A 237 17.79 -2.99 -1.42
N VAL A 238 16.48 -3.08 -1.24
CA VAL A 238 15.51 -2.31 -2.01
C VAL A 238 15.44 -0.89 -1.48
N VAL A 239 15.58 0.08 -2.38
CA VAL A 239 15.53 1.51 -2.08
C VAL A 239 14.42 2.22 -2.86
N GLY A 240 13.83 3.24 -2.26
CA GLY A 240 12.93 4.17 -2.94
C GLY A 240 13.71 5.37 -3.47
N LEU A 241 13.55 5.68 -4.75
CA LEU A 241 14.12 6.87 -5.39
C LEU A 241 13.05 7.95 -5.43
N ASN A 242 13.25 9.01 -4.65
CA ASN A 242 12.21 10.00 -4.35
C ASN A 242 12.56 11.40 -4.87
N HIS A 243 11.53 12.16 -5.21
CA HIS A 243 11.58 13.60 -5.50
C HIS A 243 10.54 14.31 -4.64
N GLN A 244 10.93 15.31 -3.85
CA GLN A 244 10.01 16.08 -3.00
C GLN A 244 9.12 15.22 -2.09
N GLY A 245 9.61 14.03 -1.69
CA GLY A 245 8.90 13.09 -0.82
C GLY A 245 8.05 12.05 -1.55
N GLU A 246 7.78 12.18 -2.84
CA GLU A 246 7.07 11.15 -3.63
C GLU A 246 8.06 10.12 -4.20
N THR A 247 7.72 8.83 -4.17
CA THR A 247 8.54 7.78 -4.77
C THR A 247 8.30 7.73 -6.27
N ARG A 248 9.35 8.06 -7.05
CA ARG A 248 9.33 7.97 -8.51
C ARG A 248 9.51 6.54 -9.00
N GLY A 249 10.28 5.74 -8.26
CA GLY A 249 10.45 4.32 -8.52
C GLY A 249 11.25 3.66 -7.42
N LEU A 250 11.23 2.33 -7.41
CA LEU A 250 12.15 1.54 -6.60
C LEU A 250 13.41 1.18 -7.41
N GLY A 251 14.48 0.89 -6.69
CA GLY A 251 15.68 0.26 -7.20
C GLY A 251 16.25 -0.73 -6.19
N VAL A 252 17.27 -1.48 -6.61
CA VAL A 252 18.00 -2.43 -5.76
C VAL A 252 19.46 -2.02 -5.74
N VAL A 253 20.03 -1.87 -4.55
CA VAL A 253 21.46 -1.59 -4.38
C VAL A 253 22.26 -2.76 -4.93
N THR A 254 23.19 -2.50 -5.82
CA THR A 254 24.13 -3.51 -6.32
C THR A 254 25.50 -3.32 -5.67
N GLU A 255 25.94 -2.08 -5.51
CA GLU A 255 27.19 -1.70 -4.85
C GLU A 255 26.99 -0.41 -4.05
N ALA A 256 27.77 -0.26 -2.99
CA ALA A 256 27.63 0.86 -2.08
C ALA A 256 29.01 1.32 -1.57
N HIS A 257 29.34 2.58 -1.81
CA HIS A 257 30.54 3.26 -1.34
C HIS A 257 30.21 4.57 -0.62
N ALA A 258 31.21 5.12 0.08
CA ALA A 258 31.11 6.36 0.84
C ALA A 258 30.48 7.53 0.06
N ASP A 259 30.89 7.72 -1.19
CA ASP A 259 30.53 8.83 -2.06
C ASP A 259 29.57 8.46 -3.20
N ALA A 260 29.34 7.16 -3.42
CA ALA A 260 28.54 6.67 -4.53
C ALA A 260 27.72 5.42 -4.16
N LEU A 261 26.49 5.34 -4.67
CA LEU A 261 25.61 4.19 -4.56
C LEU A 261 25.21 3.72 -5.96
N THR A 262 25.51 2.46 -6.30
CA THR A 262 25.08 1.84 -7.55
C THR A 262 23.74 1.15 -7.32
N VAL A 263 22.74 1.54 -8.11
CA VAL A 263 21.37 1.04 -8.00
C VAL A 263 20.89 0.50 -9.34
N SER A 264 20.33 -0.69 -9.34
CA SER A 264 19.59 -1.24 -10.48
C SER A 264 18.12 -0.81 -10.41
N THR A 265 17.64 -0.05 -11.39
CA THR A 265 16.26 0.47 -11.42
C THR A 265 15.68 0.52 -12.83
N PRO A 266 14.36 0.31 -13.02
CA PRO A 266 13.69 0.51 -14.30
C PRO A 266 13.45 2.00 -14.63
N LEU A 267 13.78 2.93 -13.72
CA LEU A 267 13.68 4.37 -14.00
C LEU A 267 14.58 4.77 -15.17
N ARG A 268 13.98 5.36 -16.21
CA ARG A 268 14.71 5.85 -17.39
C ARG A 268 15.51 7.12 -17.13
N SER A 269 15.15 7.88 -16.08
CA SER A 269 15.83 9.12 -15.69
C SER A 269 15.81 9.28 -14.19
N LEU A 270 16.93 9.73 -13.64
CA LEU A 270 17.09 10.11 -12.24
C LEU A 270 16.95 11.63 -12.03
N ARG A 271 16.54 12.37 -13.08
CA ARG A 271 16.40 13.82 -12.98
C ARG A 271 15.40 14.17 -11.89
N GLY A 272 15.83 15.02 -10.96
CA GLY A 272 15.02 15.47 -9.84
C GLY A 272 15.07 14.56 -8.61
N ILE A 273 15.63 13.35 -8.68
CA ILE A 273 15.79 12.53 -7.48
C ILE A 273 16.68 13.29 -6.48
N ASP A 274 16.12 13.57 -5.30
CA ASP A 274 16.75 14.34 -4.21
C ASP A 274 16.88 13.51 -2.92
N ARG A 275 16.22 12.35 -2.88
CA ARG A 275 16.06 11.52 -1.70
C ARG A 275 16.13 10.03 -2.04
N VAL A 276 16.74 9.27 -1.13
CA VAL A 276 16.75 7.80 -1.16
C VAL A 276 16.16 7.28 0.14
N ILE A 277 15.11 6.46 0.03
CA ILE A 277 14.53 5.75 1.16
C ILE A 277 15.14 4.36 1.24
N VAL A 278 15.93 4.09 2.27
CA VAL A 278 16.58 2.80 2.51
C VAL A 278 15.59 1.86 3.20
N GLY A 279 15.32 0.71 2.58
CA GLY A 279 14.36 -0.27 3.08
C GLY A 279 14.97 -1.43 3.88
N ASP A 280 14.10 -2.13 4.60
CA ASP A 280 14.31 -3.42 5.28
C ASP A 280 14.02 -4.61 4.35
N ILE A 281 13.88 -4.37 3.05
CA ILE A 281 13.49 -5.37 2.06
C ILE A 281 14.73 -5.74 1.25
N SER A 282 15.05 -7.02 1.18
CA SER A 282 16.11 -7.53 0.32
C SER A 282 15.52 -8.23 -0.91
N TYR A 283 16.13 -7.98 -2.06
CA TYR A 283 15.88 -8.67 -3.31
C TYR A 283 17.20 -9.21 -3.86
N LYS A 284 17.23 -10.52 -4.13
CA LYS A 284 18.32 -11.19 -4.84
C LYS A 284 17.72 -11.90 -6.05
N PRO A 285 18.19 -11.64 -7.29
CA PRO A 285 17.75 -12.41 -8.45
C PRO A 285 17.98 -13.90 -8.19
N LEU A 286 17.00 -14.73 -8.53
CA LEU A 286 17.21 -16.18 -8.60
C LEU A 286 18.05 -16.43 -9.85
N LEU A 287 19.27 -16.93 -9.65
CA LEU A 287 20.16 -17.37 -10.73
C LEU A 287 19.52 -18.53 -11.52
#